data_AF-A0A847C7I1-F1
#
_entry.id   AF-A0A847C7I1-F1
#
_cell.length_a   1.000
_cell.length_b   1.000
_cell.length_c   1.000
_cell.angle_alpha   90.00
_cell.angle_beta   90.00
_cell.angle_gamma   90.00
#
_symmetry.space_group_name_H-M   'P 1'
#
loop_
_entity.id
_entity.type
_entity.pdbx_description
1 polymer ?
#
loop_
_entity_poly.entity_id
_entity_poly.type
_entity_poly.pdbx_seq_one_letter_code
_entity_poly.pdbx_strand_id
1 'polypeptide(L)'
;YMDQVIILLNDYLSYFTVAGSEEKLLTPMMVNNYVKLKIIPAPVAKKYSRSQIAALIMVCTLKQTLGMSEVKKMLPHDADEETIKRSYSEFTKTHKRLAVYFSKQVKSGAEPVFKEDAAPGAVDNLVISTAVVASLAKLVTEKILALQIDEENEKD
;
A
#
# COMPACT_ATOMS: atom_id res chain seq x y z
N TYR A 1 19.72 -3.49 -13.84
CA TYR A 1 19.37 -2.47 -12.82
C TYR A 1 17.89 -2.49 -12.48
N MET A 2 16.97 -2.45 -13.45
CA MET A 2 15.54 -2.61 -13.17
C MET A 2 15.21 -3.93 -12.44
N ASP A 3 15.79 -5.04 -12.88
CA ASP A 3 15.57 -6.34 -12.21
C ASP A 3 16.03 -6.34 -10.75
N GLN A 4 17.14 -5.66 -10.45
CA GLN A 4 17.63 -5.51 -9.07
C GLN A 4 16.66 -4.68 -8.22
N VAL A 5 16.07 -3.61 -8.77
CA VAL A 5 15.06 -2.81 -8.06
C VAL A 5 13.81 -3.63 -7.81
N ILE A 6 13.40 -4.45 -8.77
CA ILE A 6 12.24 -5.33 -8.64
C ILE A 6 12.48 -6.41 -7.59
N ILE A 7 13.65 -7.04 -7.58
CA ILE A 7 14.03 -8.02 -6.55
C ILE A 7 13.98 -7.34 -5.18
N LEU A 8 14.67 -6.21 -5.02
CA LEU A 8 14.72 -5.47 -3.76
C LEU A 8 13.33 -5.09 -3.24
N LEU A 9 12.45 -4.59 -4.11
CA LEU A 9 11.12 -4.15 -3.71
C LEU A 9 10.20 -5.34 -3.39
N ASN A 10 10.30 -6.45 -4.13
CA ASN A 10 9.56 -7.66 -3.77
C ASN A 10 10.03 -8.22 -2.42
N ASP A 11 11.33 -8.15 -2.11
CA ASP A 11 11.85 -8.57 -0.81
C ASP A 11 11.33 -7.67 0.33
N TYR A 12 11.41 -6.35 0.15
CA TYR A 12 10.94 -5.36 1.15
C TYR A 12 9.44 -5.44 1.40
N LEU A 13 8.66 -5.78 0.39
CA LEU A 13 7.20 -5.79 0.42
C LEU A 13 6.63 -7.21 0.43
N SER A 14 7.46 -8.21 0.69
CA SER A 14 7.09 -9.64 0.75
C SER A 14 6.01 -9.94 1.80
N TYR A 15 5.82 -9.07 2.79
CA TYR A 15 4.75 -9.21 3.77
C TYR A 15 3.34 -8.98 3.21
N PHE A 16 3.20 -8.46 1.99
CA PHE A 16 1.91 -8.40 1.29
C PHE A 16 1.55 -9.72 0.61
N THR A 17 2.51 -10.61 0.38
CA THR A 17 2.28 -11.89 -0.26
C THR A 17 2.26 -13.01 0.78
N VAL A 18 1.54 -14.09 0.46
CA VAL A 18 1.55 -15.28 1.31
C VAL A 18 2.87 -16.01 1.12
N ALA A 19 3.51 -16.42 2.22
CA ALA A 19 4.75 -17.18 2.16
C ALA A 19 4.58 -18.43 1.27
N GLY A 20 5.44 -18.56 0.25
CA GLY A 20 5.37 -19.65 -0.71
C GLY A 20 4.44 -19.41 -1.91
N SER A 21 3.79 -18.25 -2.04
CA SER A 21 3.09 -17.90 -3.27
C SER A 21 4.08 -17.50 -4.38
N GLU A 22 3.75 -17.82 -5.62
CA GLU A 22 4.51 -17.36 -6.81
C GLU A 22 4.15 -15.91 -7.19
N GLU A 23 3.22 -15.29 -6.45
CA GLU A 23 2.73 -13.95 -6.73
C GLU A 23 3.81 -12.90 -6.46
N LYS A 24 4.16 -12.14 -7.49
CA LYS A 24 5.10 -11.02 -7.38
C LYS A 24 4.31 -9.73 -7.24
N LEU A 25 4.56 -9.02 -6.14
CA LEU A 25 3.96 -7.71 -5.89
C LEU A 25 4.35 -6.68 -6.95
N LEU A 26 5.56 -6.80 -7.49
CA LEU A 26 6.06 -5.93 -8.54
C LEU A 26 6.67 -6.74 -9.69
N THR A 27 6.21 -6.46 -10.90
CA THR A 27 6.74 -7.05 -12.15
C THR A 27 7.31 -5.97 -13.08
N PRO A 28 8.15 -6.35 -14.07
CA PRO A 28 8.66 -5.37 -15.03
C PRO A 28 7.56 -4.64 -15.80
N MET A 29 6.46 -5.34 -16.11
CA MET A 29 5.31 -4.76 -16.79
C MET A 29 4.64 -3.68 -15.93
N MET A 30 4.50 -3.92 -14.62
CA MET A 30 3.91 -2.95 -13.69
C MET A 30 4.75 -1.68 -13.58
N VAL A 31 6.07 -1.82 -13.42
CA VAL A 31 6.98 -0.66 -13.40
C VAL A 31 6.85 0.16 -14.68
N ASN A 32 6.84 -0.49 -15.85
CA ASN A 32 6.65 0.20 -17.12
C ASN A 32 5.29 0.92 -17.20
N ASN A 33 4.22 0.30 -16.68
CA ASN A 33 2.91 0.93 -16.60
C ASN A 33 2.93 2.16 -15.68
N TYR A 34 3.64 2.12 -14.55
CA TYR A 34 3.76 3.26 -13.65
C TYR A 34 4.55 4.42 -14.27
N VAL A 35 5.58 4.13 -15.07
CA VAL A 35 6.29 5.15 -15.86
C VAL A 35 5.35 5.78 -16.91
N LYS A 36 4.61 4.95 -17.67
CA LYS A 36 3.67 5.43 -18.69
C LYS A 36 2.56 6.30 -18.11
N LEU A 37 2.06 5.95 -16.93
CA LEU A 37 1.05 6.71 -16.20
C LEU A 37 1.63 7.91 -15.45
N LYS A 38 2.95 8.14 -15.56
CA LYS A 38 3.71 9.23 -14.91
C LYS A 38 3.58 9.25 -13.37
N ILE A 39 3.26 8.09 -12.78
CA ILE A 39 3.26 7.90 -11.33
C ILE A 39 4.71 7.88 -10.81
N ILE A 40 5.61 7.33 -11.62
CA ILE A 40 7.05 7.39 -11.38
C ILE A 40 7.74 8.08 -12.56
N PRO A 41 8.72 8.98 -12.32
CA PRO A 41 9.54 9.53 -13.39
C PRO A 41 10.26 8.44 -14.18
N ALA A 42 10.56 8.68 -15.45
CA ALA A 42 11.34 7.74 -16.27
C ALA A 42 12.77 7.54 -15.70
N PRO A 43 13.33 6.32 -15.74
CA PRO A 43 14.66 6.06 -15.20
C PRO A 43 15.74 6.80 -16.00
N VAL A 44 16.67 7.44 -15.29
CA VAL A 44 17.79 8.18 -15.91
C VAL A 44 18.95 7.21 -16.14
N ALA A 45 19.39 7.05 -17.40
CA ALA A 45 20.45 6.11 -17.77
C ALA A 45 20.21 4.66 -17.25
N LYS A 46 18.95 4.21 -17.26
CA LYS A 46 18.50 2.90 -16.73
C LYS A 46 18.74 2.69 -15.22
N LYS A 47 19.00 3.77 -14.48
CA LYS A 47 19.13 3.76 -13.01
C LYS A 47 17.89 4.38 -12.37
N TYR A 48 17.49 3.82 -11.23
CA TYR A 48 16.41 4.34 -10.42
C TYR A 48 17.00 5.15 -9.25
N SER A 49 16.53 6.38 -9.08
CA SER A 49 16.87 7.24 -7.94
C SER A 49 16.14 6.79 -6.67
N ARG A 50 16.57 7.30 -5.51
CA ARG A 50 15.90 7.03 -4.23
C ARG A 50 14.44 7.47 -4.24
N SER A 51 14.14 8.59 -4.89
CA SER A 51 12.77 9.10 -4.99
C SER A 51 11.89 8.27 -5.91
N GLN A 52 12.45 7.70 -6.99
CA GLN A 52 11.71 6.73 -7.81
C GLN A 52 11.40 5.45 -7.04
N ILE A 53 12.35 4.96 -6.22
CA ILE A 53 12.13 3.80 -5.34
C ILE A 53 11.07 4.13 -4.27
N ALA A 54 11.12 5.31 -3.67
CA ALA A 54 10.12 5.77 -2.70
C ALA A 54 8.70 5.81 -3.31
N ALA A 55 8.56 6.37 -4.50
CA ALA A 55 7.28 6.37 -5.23
C ALA A 55 6.81 4.95 -5.58
N LEU A 56 7.72 4.06 -5.98
CA LEU A 56 7.42 2.63 -6.21
C LEU A 56 6.89 1.93 -4.95
N ILE A 57 7.47 2.20 -3.77
CA ILE A 57 6.97 1.64 -2.50
C ILE A 57 5.55 2.12 -2.21
N MET A 58 5.29 3.42 -2.39
CA MET A 58 3.97 3.98 -2.11
C MET A 58 2.91 3.45 -3.07
N VAL A 59 3.17 3.42 -4.39
CA VAL A 59 2.20 2.88 -5.38
C VAL A 59 1.93 1.40 -5.12
N CYS A 60 2.95 0.58 -4.81
CA CYS A 60 2.76 -0.85 -4.54
C CYS A 60 1.90 -1.09 -3.29
N THR A 61 2.08 -0.24 -2.25
CA THR A 61 1.30 -0.32 -1.01
C THR A 61 -0.15 0.12 -1.21
N LEU A 62 -0.36 1.29 -1.83
CA LEU A 62 -1.71 1.85 -2.00
C LEU A 62 -2.55 1.04 -3.00
N LYS A 63 -1.92 0.47 -4.03
CA LYS A 63 -2.60 -0.32 -5.07
C LYS A 63 -3.20 -1.63 -4.55
N GLN A 64 -2.82 -2.10 -3.35
CA GLN A 64 -3.43 -3.25 -2.69
C GLN A 64 -4.91 -2.99 -2.35
N THR A 65 -5.27 -1.74 -2.09
CA THR A 65 -6.64 -1.36 -1.70
C THR A 65 -7.32 -0.49 -2.75
N LEU A 66 -6.57 0.40 -3.40
CA LEU A 66 -7.09 1.40 -4.31
C LEU A 66 -6.96 1.02 -5.79
N GLY A 67 -7.86 1.57 -6.61
CA GLY A 67 -7.76 1.59 -8.06
C GLY A 67 -6.63 2.50 -8.56
N MET A 68 -6.20 2.31 -9.81
CA MET A 68 -5.06 3.06 -10.35
C MET A 68 -5.31 4.57 -10.44
N SER A 69 -6.55 4.96 -10.75
CA SER A 69 -6.97 6.37 -10.82
C SER A 69 -6.82 7.06 -9.46
N GLU A 70 -7.25 6.42 -8.39
CA GLU A 70 -7.19 6.93 -7.02
C GLU A 70 -5.75 7.05 -6.53
N VAL A 71 -4.94 6.01 -6.79
CA VAL A 71 -3.50 6.03 -6.45
C VAL A 71 -2.79 7.20 -7.14
N LYS A 72 -3.13 7.47 -8.41
CA LYS A 72 -2.55 8.60 -9.16
C LYS A 72 -2.90 9.95 -8.53
N LYS A 73 -4.11 10.11 -7.97
CA LYS A 73 -4.53 11.33 -7.28
C LYS A 73 -3.83 11.51 -5.93
N MET A 74 -3.59 10.41 -5.22
CA MET A 74 -2.98 10.43 -3.88
C MET A 74 -1.46 10.61 -3.91
N LEU A 75 -0.80 10.18 -4.99
CA LEU A 75 0.65 10.30 -5.12
C LEU A 75 1.06 11.62 -5.77
N PRO A 76 2.19 12.21 -5.36
CA PRO A 76 2.73 13.39 -6.01
C PRO A 76 3.21 13.04 -7.42
N HIS A 77 2.35 13.28 -8.41
CA HIS A 77 2.60 13.05 -9.83
C HIS A 77 3.32 14.25 -10.45
N ASP A 78 4.26 14.00 -11.38
CA ASP A 78 5.11 15.03 -12.02
C ASP A 78 5.82 15.96 -11.01
N ALA A 79 6.02 15.47 -9.78
CA ALA A 79 6.59 16.25 -8.70
C ALA A 79 8.13 16.16 -8.67
N ASP A 80 8.76 17.20 -8.12
CA ASP A 80 10.20 17.20 -7.90
C ASP A 80 10.65 16.22 -6.81
N GLU A 81 11.96 16.03 -6.70
CA GLU A 81 12.56 15.08 -5.77
C GLU A 81 12.22 15.41 -4.31
N GLU A 82 12.13 16.69 -3.96
CA GLU A 82 11.86 17.17 -2.60
C GLU A 82 10.42 16.88 -2.19
N THR A 83 9.47 17.10 -3.09
CA THR A 83 8.05 16.82 -2.89
C THR A 83 7.82 15.32 -2.71
N ILE A 84 8.43 14.48 -3.56
CA ILE A 84 8.36 13.02 -3.41
C ILE A 84 8.93 12.58 -2.07
N LYS A 85 10.08 13.14 -1.67
CA LYS A 85 10.72 12.84 -0.38
C LYS A 85 9.83 13.21 0.80
N ARG A 86 9.21 14.40 0.78
CA ARG A 86 8.28 14.86 1.82
C ARG A 86 7.07 13.93 1.92
N SER A 87 6.41 13.63 0.80
CA SER A 87 5.25 12.74 0.78
C SER A 87 5.60 11.33 1.27
N TYR A 88 6.75 10.79 0.87
CA TYR A 88 7.23 9.51 1.35
C TYR A 88 7.54 9.52 2.86
N SER A 89 8.11 10.62 3.38
CA SER A 89 8.36 10.76 4.81
C SER A 89 7.07 10.77 5.62
N GLU A 90 6.02 11.46 5.16
CA GLU A 90 4.72 11.46 5.85
C GLU A 90 3.99 10.13 5.73
N PHE A 91 4.07 9.51 4.55
CA PHE A 91 3.56 8.16 4.31
C PHE A 91 4.19 7.15 5.27
N THR A 92 5.52 7.12 5.39
CA THR A 92 6.23 6.15 6.25
C THR A 92 5.96 6.36 7.74
N LYS A 93 5.86 7.62 8.21
CA LYS A 93 5.43 7.94 9.58
C LYS A 93 4.03 7.40 9.86
N THR A 94 3.09 7.66 8.96
CA THR A 94 1.70 7.21 9.09
C THR A 94 1.60 5.69 9.05
N HIS A 95 2.25 5.06 8.07
CA HIS A 95 2.31 3.61 7.92
C HIS A 95 2.87 2.94 9.17
N LYS A 96 4.01 3.42 9.71
CA LYS A 96 4.63 2.88 10.93
C LYS A 96 3.69 2.98 12.13
N ARG A 97 3.08 4.15 12.34
CA ARG A 97 2.14 4.37 13.46
C ARG A 97 0.96 3.42 13.38
N LEU A 98 0.34 3.31 12.20
CA LEU A 98 -0.84 2.47 11.99
C LEU A 98 -0.50 0.98 12.03
N ALA A 99 0.65 0.56 11.50
CA ALA A 99 1.11 -0.82 11.59
C ALA A 99 1.27 -1.25 13.06
N VAL A 100 1.92 -0.44 13.89
CA VAL A 100 2.08 -0.74 15.32
C VAL A 100 0.73 -0.78 16.04
N TYR A 101 -0.17 0.15 15.74
CA TYR A 101 -1.52 0.16 16.31
C TYR A 101 -2.31 -1.08 15.92
N PHE A 102 -2.35 -1.40 14.62
CA PHE A 102 -3.06 -2.55 14.07
C PHE A 102 -2.52 -3.86 14.65
N SER A 103 -1.20 -4.04 14.69
CA SER A 103 -0.60 -5.24 15.29
C SER A 103 -0.97 -5.42 16.77
N LYS A 104 -1.10 -4.33 17.54
CA LYS A 104 -1.55 -4.41 18.94
C LYS A 104 -3.02 -4.85 19.03
N GLN A 105 -3.88 -4.26 18.20
CA GLN A 105 -5.30 -4.61 18.15
C GLN A 105 -5.52 -6.08 17.76
N VAL A 106 -4.82 -6.55 16.72
CA VAL A 106 -4.90 -7.96 16.27
C VAL A 106 -4.39 -8.91 17.36
N LYS A 107 -3.27 -8.60 18.03
CA LYS A 107 -2.76 -9.43 19.13
C LYS A 107 -3.74 -9.53 20.29
N SER A 108 -4.37 -8.43 20.66
CA SER A 108 -5.39 -8.43 21.72
C SER A 108 -6.64 -9.20 21.30
N GLY A 109 -7.13 -9.01 20.07
CA GLY A 109 -8.27 -9.76 19.55
C GLY A 109 -8.00 -11.24 19.33
N ALA A 110 -6.74 -11.63 19.13
CA ALA A 110 -6.31 -13.01 18.98
C ALA A 110 -6.05 -13.74 20.31
N GLU A 111 -6.13 -13.06 21.45
CA GLU A 111 -5.90 -13.69 22.77
C GLU A 111 -6.72 -14.98 22.98
N PRO A 112 -8.01 -15.06 22.59
CA PRO A 112 -8.79 -16.30 22.72
C PRO A 112 -8.26 -17.48 21.89
N VAL A 113 -7.52 -17.22 20.80
CA VAL A 113 -6.97 -18.25 19.90
C VAL A 113 -5.81 -19.01 20.56
N PHE A 114 -5.10 -18.38 21.50
CA PHE A 114 -3.91 -18.96 22.13
C PHE A 114 -4.18 -19.62 23.49
N LYS A 115 -5.44 -19.67 23.95
CA LYS A 115 -5.80 -20.33 25.22
C LYS A 115 -5.91 -21.84 25.04
N GLU A 116 -5.50 -22.61 26.05
CA GLU A 116 -5.61 -24.09 26.03
C GLU A 116 -7.07 -24.56 25.92
N ASP A 117 -8.02 -23.77 26.41
CA ASP A 117 -9.47 -23.99 26.36
C ASP A 117 -10.16 -23.14 25.28
N ALA A 118 -9.44 -22.74 24.22
CA ALA A 118 -9.97 -21.93 23.14
C ALA A 118 -11.28 -22.52 22.59
N ALA A 119 -12.33 -21.68 22.53
CA ALA A 119 -13.62 -22.09 21.98
C ALA A 119 -13.46 -22.57 20.52
N PRO A 120 -14.18 -23.62 20.11
CA PRO A 120 -14.24 -24.01 18.70
C PRO A 120 -14.62 -22.81 17.82
N GLY A 121 -13.87 -22.59 16.74
CA GLY A 121 -14.09 -21.47 15.83
C GLY A 121 -13.45 -20.12 16.24
N ALA A 122 -12.60 -20.08 17.29
CA ALA A 122 -11.88 -18.86 17.65
C ALA A 122 -11.04 -18.27 16.50
N VAL A 123 -10.42 -19.13 15.69
CA VAL A 123 -9.67 -18.72 14.47
C VAL A 123 -10.62 -18.15 13.42
N ASP A 124 -11.74 -18.81 13.15
CA ASP A 124 -12.74 -18.35 12.15
C ASP A 124 -13.30 -16.98 12.53
N ASN A 125 -13.58 -16.76 13.81
CA ASN A 125 -14.03 -15.46 14.33
C ASN A 125 -12.98 -14.37 14.12
N LEU A 126 -11.70 -14.67 14.32
CA LEU A 126 -10.60 -13.71 14.05
C LEU A 126 -10.48 -13.39 12.56
N VAL A 127 -10.60 -14.40 11.70
CA VAL A 127 -10.62 -14.23 10.24
C VAL A 127 -11.78 -13.34 9.80
N ILE A 128 -13.00 -13.63 10.27
CA ILE A 128 -14.19 -12.82 9.98
C ILE A 128 -14.00 -11.38 10.47
N SER A 129 -13.52 -11.20 11.70
CA SER A 129 -13.33 -9.87 12.30
C SER A 129 -12.34 -9.02 11.50
N THR A 130 -11.21 -9.60 11.11
CA THR A 130 -10.19 -8.89 10.32
C THR A 130 -10.69 -8.59 8.90
N ALA A 131 -11.45 -9.49 8.28
CA ALA A 131 -12.08 -9.26 6.98
C ALA A 131 -13.13 -8.13 7.02
N VAL A 132 -13.96 -8.09 8.07
CA VAL A 132 -14.95 -7.00 8.28
C VAL A 132 -14.25 -5.66 8.51
N VAL A 133 -13.17 -5.62 9.30
CA VAL A 133 -12.38 -4.38 9.49
C VAL A 133 -11.79 -3.90 8.16
N ALA A 134 -11.25 -4.81 7.34
CA ALA A 134 -10.71 -4.47 6.04
C ALA A 134 -11.77 -3.91 5.09
N SER A 135 -12.96 -4.52 5.05
CA SER A 135 -14.06 -4.04 4.19
C SER A 135 -14.58 -2.67 4.63
N LEU A 136 -14.72 -2.43 5.93
CA LEU A 136 -15.12 -1.13 6.48
C LEU A 136 -14.08 -0.05 6.20
N ALA A 137 -12.78 -0.34 6.39
CA ALA A 137 -11.71 0.60 6.11
C ALA A 137 -11.66 0.98 4.61
N LYS A 138 -11.85 0.00 3.73
CA LYS A 138 -11.96 0.23 2.29
C LYS A 138 -13.17 1.09 1.95
N LEU A 139 -14.36 0.76 2.49
CA LEU A 139 -15.59 1.52 2.26
C LEU A 139 -15.42 2.99 2.68
N VAL A 140 -14.89 3.26 3.87
CA VAL A 140 -14.65 4.63 4.34
C VAL A 140 -13.69 5.37 3.41
N THR A 141 -12.63 4.69 2.95
CA THR A 141 -11.64 5.29 2.05
C THR A 141 -12.27 5.67 0.71
N GLU A 142 -13.05 4.78 0.10
CA GLU A 142 -13.79 5.04 -1.15
C GLU A 142 -14.80 6.20 -1.00
N LYS A 143 -15.49 6.28 0.15
CA LYS A 143 -16.43 7.38 0.43
C LYS A 143 -15.73 8.73 0.60
N ILE A 144 -14.61 8.77 1.32
CA ILE A 144 -13.81 10.00 1.48
C ILE A 144 -13.28 10.45 0.12
N LEU A 145 -12.78 9.51 -0.70
CA LEU A 145 -12.31 9.79 -2.05
C LEU A 145 -13.42 10.36 -2.95
N ALA A 146 -14.63 9.79 -2.88
CA ALA A 146 -15.78 10.29 -3.65
C ALA A 146 -16.13 11.75 -3.27
N LEU A 147 -16.14 12.08 -1.98
CA LEU A 147 -16.44 13.44 -1.51
C LEU A 147 -15.40 14.47 -1.98
N GLN A 148 -14.12 14.08 -2.07
CA GLN A 148 -13.08 14.96 -2.60
C GLN A 148 -13.26 15.25 -4.10
N ILE A 149 -13.87 14.33 -4.85
CA ILE A 149 -14.12 14.50 -6.29
C ILE A 149 -15.26 15.48 -6.53
N ASP A 150 -16.31 15.43 -5.71
CA ASP A 150 -17.44 16.34 -5.85
C ASP A 150 -17.03 17.80 -5.57
N GLU A 151 -16.14 18.04 -4.60
CA GLU A 151 -15.57 19.38 -4.33
C GLU A 151 -14.67 19.94 -5.46
N GLU A 152 -14.02 19.08 -6.25
CA GLU A 152 -13.25 19.50 -7.43
C GLU A 152 -14.18 19.88 -8.58
N ASN A 153 -15.25 19.12 -8.81
CA ASN A 153 -16.21 19.35 -9.89
C ASN A 153 -17.13 20.57 -9.66
N GLU A 154 -17.35 20.99 -8.41
CA GLU A 154 -18.13 22.20 -8.10
C GLU A 154 -17.33 23.52 -8.26
N LYS A 155 -16.01 23.43 -8.46
CA LYS A 155 -15.12 24.61 -8.62
C LYS A 155 -14.79 24.94 -10.08
N ASP A 156 -15.24 24.11 -11.02
CA ASP A 156 -15.17 24.31 -12.48
C ASP A 156 -16.52 24.80 -13.04
#